data_AF-Q83TM9-F1
#
_entry.id   AF-Q83TM9-F1
#
_cell.length_a   1.000
_cell.length_b   1.000
_cell.length_c   1.000
_cell.angle_alpha   90.00
_cell.angle_beta   90.00
_cell.angle_gamma   90.00
#
_symmetry.space_group_name_H-M   'P 1'
#
loop_
_entity.id
_entity.type
_entity.pdbx_description
1 polymer ?
#
loop_
_entity_poly.entity_id
_entity_poly.type
_entity_poly.pdbx_seq_one_letter_code
_entity_poly.pdbx_strand_id
1 'polypeptide(L)'
;ENRDWQGFGKQRQLAQQYVTSDYVLWLDADERVTPKLKQAILSAVKNNRENTVYEIPRVSEVFGREIRHSGWYPDYVVRLYRTNYAQYNDSLVHEKVEFPAGTKVEKLTGDLEHFTYKSIHHYLVKSAGYAKAWADQRQAKGKKATLWQGITHAIGCF
;
A
#
# COMPACT_ATOMS: atom_id res chain seq x y z
N GLU A 1 -14.56 -19.69 2.56
CA GLU A 1 -15.09 -18.42 2.01
C GLU A 1 -15.29 -17.46 3.17
N ASN A 2 -14.66 -16.28 3.16
CA ASN A 2 -14.78 -15.33 4.27
C ASN A 2 -16.05 -14.49 4.08
N ARG A 3 -17.10 -14.78 4.85
CA ARG A 3 -18.42 -14.14 4.74
C ARG A 3 -18.55 -12.84 5.54
N ASP A 4 -17.56 -12.49 6.35
CA ASP A 4 -17.51 -11.27 7.17
C ASP A 4 -16.30 -10.41 6.75
N TRP A 5 -16.47 -9.67 5.65
CA TRP A 5 -15.42 -8.78 5.13
C TRP A 5 -15.47 -7.42 5.84
N GLN A 6 -14.49 -7.18 6.71
CA GLN A 6 -14.41 -5.97 7.56
C GLN A 6 -13.47 -4.89 6.99
N GLY A 7 -12.88 -5.12 5.82
CA GLY A 7 -11.93 -4.21 5.17
C GLY A 7 -10.49 -4.75 5.11
N PHE A 8 -9.65 -4.10 4.30
CA PHE A 8 -8.29 -4.59 4.01
C PHE A 8 -7.39 -4.64 5.25
N GLY A 9 -7.36 -3.58 6.05
CA GLY A 9 -6.53 -3.51 7.26
C GLY A 9 -6.87 -4.63 8.26
N LYS A 10 -8.17 -4.85 8.52
CA LYS A 10 -8.62 -5.90 9.43
C LYS A 10 -8.29 -7.30 8.92
N GLN A 11 -8.40 -7.53 7.61
CA GLN A 11 -8.06 -8.83 7.03
C GLN A 11 -6.56 -9.08 7.08
N ARG A 12 -5.72 -8.06 6.92
CA ARG A 12 -4.27 -8.16 7.13
C ARG A 12 -3.95 -8.46 8.60
N GLN A 13 -4.60 -7.80 9.57
CA GLN A 13 -4.42 -8.12 10.99
C GLN A 13 -4.77 -9.58 11.31
N LEU A 14 -5.92 -10.06 10.82
CA LEU A 14 -6.34 -11.45 11.01
C LEU A 14 -5.35 -12.42 10.35
N ALA A 15 -4.93 -12.15 9.12
CA ALA A 15 -3.94 -12.99 8.44
C ALA A 15 -2.60 -13.03 9.18
N GLN A 16 -2.17 -11.90 9.78
CA GLN A 16 -0.95 -11.83 10.58
C GLN A 16 -0.97 -12.77 11.79
N GLN A 17 -2.13 -12.99 12.41
CA GLN A 17 -2.27 -13.90 13.56
C GLN A 17 -1.97 -15.36 13.22
N TYR A 18 -2.05 -15.74 11.94
CA TYR A 18 -1.72 -17.08 11.46
C TYR A 18 -0.26 -17.20 11.00
N VAL A 19 0.52 -16.11 11.00
CA VAL A 19 1.92 -16.13 10.59
C VAL A 19 2.76 -16.75 11.71
N THR A 20 3.47 -17.83 11.38
CA THR A 20 4.33 -18.57 12.33
C THR A 20 5.82 -18.24 12.17
N SER A 21 6.19 -17.49 11.14
CA SER A 21 7.57 -17.06 10.89
C SER A 21 7.94 -15.81 11.69
N ASP A 22 9.25 -15.63 11.94
CA ASP A 22 9.78 -14.46 12.65
C ASP A 22 9.56 -13.14 11.89
N TYR A 23 9.48 -13.23 10.57
CA TYR A 23 9.25 -12.10 9.66
C TYR A 23 7.99 -12.31 8.84
N VAL A 24 7.34 -11.19 8.51
CA VAL A 24 6.23 -11.13 7.57
C VAL A 24 6.59 -10.20 6.42
N LEU A 25 6.31 -10.66 5.20
CA LEU A 25 6.35 -9.86 3.97
C LEU A 25 4.93 -9.76 3.44
N TRP A 26 4.37 -8.55 3.42
CA TRP A 26 3.09 -8.31 2.79
C TRP A 26 3.25 -8.13 1.28
N LEU A 27 2.55 -8.97 0.53
CA LEU A 27 2.54 -8.96 -0.93
C LEU A 27 1.09 -9.03 -1.41
N ASP A 28 0.70 -8.09 -2.26
CA ASP A 28 -0.61 -8.14 -2.91
C ASP A 28 -0.56 -9.11 -4.11
N ALA A 29 -1.71 -9.66 -4.52
CA ALA A 29 -1.77 -10.69 -5.56
C ALA A 29 -1.32 -10.19 -6.95
N ASP A 30 -1.27 -8.88 -7.15
CA ASP A 30 -0.80 -8.19 -8.34
C ASP A 30 0.62 -7.62 -8.18
N GLU A 31 1.36 -8.02 -7.14
CA GLU A 31 2.76 -7.62 -6.90
C GLU A 31 3.74 -8.78 -7.19
N ARG A 32 4.93 -8.47 -7.72
CA ARG A 32 6.02 -9.45 -7.96
C ARG A 32 7.36 -8.96 -7.42
N VAL A 33 8.05 -9.86 -6.73
CA VAL A 33 9.38 -9.61 -6.17
C VAL A 33 10.44 -9.87 -7.24
N THR A 34 11.20 -8.84 -7.62
CA THR A 34 12.32 -9.00 -8.55
C THR A 34 13.46 -9.81 -7.92
N PRO A 35 14.33 -10.46 -8.72
CA PRO A 35 15.49 -11.19 -8.20
C PRO A 35 16.41 -10.34 -7.32
N LYS A 36 16.61 -9.06 -7.66
CA LYS A 36 17.41 -8.12 -6.87
C LYS A 36 16.75 -7.85 -5.51
N LEU A 37 15.43 -7.60 -5.51
CA LEU A 37 14.68 -7.39 -4.27
C LEU A 37 14.69 -8.62 -3.39
N LYS A 38 14.54 -9.82 -3.97
CA LYS A 38 14.64 -11.09 -3.24
C LYS A 38 15.95 -11.19 -2.47
N GLN A 39 17.08 -10.86 -3.09
CA GLN A 39 18.38 -10.90 -2.41
C GLN A 39 18.47 -9.87 -1.27
N ALA A 40 17.93 -8.67 -1.47
CA ALA A 40 17.88 -7.65 -0.44
C ALA A 40 17.02 -8.09 0.76
N ILE A 41 15.86 -8.70 0.51
CA ILE A 41 14.97 -9.25 1.56
C ILE A 41 15.67 -10.36 2.35
N LEU A 42 16.28 -11.32 1.65
CA LEU A 42 16.99 -12.43 2.31
C LEU A 42 18.16 -11.92 3.17
N SER A 43 18.89 -10.92 2.68
CA SER A 43 19.96 -10.27 3.44
C SER A 43 19.43 -9.53 4.67
N ALA A 44 18.32 -8.79 4.53
CA ALA A 44 17.68 -8.08 5.63
C ALA A 44 17.22 -9.03 6.74
N VAL A 45 16.52 -10.11 6.38
CA VAL A 45 16.08 -11.14 7.32
C VAL A 45 17.29 -11.81 8.00
N LYS A 46 18.34 -12.15 7.25
CA LYS A 46 19.56 -12.75 7.80
C LYS A 46 20.29 -11.83 8.79
N ASN A 47 20.34 -10.53 8.50
CA ASN A 47 20.97 -9.55 9.39
C ASN A 47 20.19 -9.33 10.69
N ASN A 48 18.89 -9.65 10.69
CA ASN A 48 18.04 -9.74 11.88
C ASN A 48 18.08 -8.53 12.82
N ARG A 49 18.22 -7.33 12.25
CA ARG A 49 18.39 -6.09 13.03
C ARG A 49 17.18 -5.85 13.93
N GLU A 50 17.45 -5.47 15.17
CA GLU A 50 16.41 -5.10 16.12
C GLU A 50 15.80 -3.74 15.76
N ASN A 51 14.56 -3.52 16.21
CA ASN A 51 13.83 -2.26 16.07
C ASN A 51 13.85 -1.68 14.64
N THR A 52 13.80 -2.57 13.63
CA THR A 52 13.95 -2.20 12.22
C THR A 52 12.77 -2.70 11.39
N VAL A 53 12.23 -1.81 10.55
CA VAL A 53 11.25 -2.13 9.51
C VAL A 53 11.82 -1.78 8.14
N TYR A 54 11.35 -2.47 7.10
CA TYR A 54 11.92 -2.36 5.77
C TYR A 54 10.92 -1.80 4.76
N GLU A 55 11.34 -0.72 4.12
CA GLU A 55 10.66 -0.12 2.98
C GLU A 55 11.17 -0.74 1.68
N ILE A 56 10.24 -1.04 0.78
CA ILE A 56 10.51 -1.60 -0.53
C ILE A 56 10.05 -0.59 -1.58
N PRO A 57 10.89 -0.25 -2.59
CA PRO A 57 10.45 0.61 -3.67
C PRO A 57 9.51 -0.18 -4.59
N ARG A 58 8.27 0.30 -4.70
CA ARG A 58 7.26 -0.22 -5.61
C ARG A 58 7.34 0.50 -6.94
N VAL A 59 7.32 -0.26 -8.03
CA VAL A 59 7.23 0.28 -9.40
C VAL A 59 5.88 -0.11 -9.97
N SER A 60 5.08 0.89 -10.32
CA SER A 60 3.76 0.65 -10.90
C SER A 60 3.89 0.40 -12.39
N GLU A 61 3.31 -0.71 -12.87
CA GLU A 61 3.12 -0.96 -14.29
C GLU A 61 1.72 -0.52 -14.70
N VAL A 62 1.66 0.32 -15.74
CA VAL A 62 0.43 0.83 -16.33
C VAL A 62 0.46 0.53 -17.82
N PHE A 63 -0.49 -0.29 -18.29
CA PHE A 63 -0.63 -0.67 -19.70
C PHE A 63 0.64 -1.30 -20.30
N GLY A 64 1.33 -2.16 -19.54
CA GLY A 64 2.54 -2.85 -20.00
C GLY A 64 3.80 -1.98 -19.99
N ARG A 65 3.76 -0.81 -19.34
CA ARG A 65 4.93 0.06 -19.15
C ARG A 65 5.09 0.43 -17.70
N GLU A 66 6.30 0.30 -17.20
CA GLU A 66 6.68 0.78 -15.88
C GLU A 66 6.69 2.32 -15.85
N ILE A 67 6.10 2.89 -14.81
CA ILE A 67 6.12 4.34 -14.60
C ILE A 67 7.20 4.65 -13.56
N ARG A 68 8.33 5.18 -14.05
CA ARG A 68 9.50 5.53 -13.21
C ARG A 68 9.68 7.03 -12.98
N HIS A 69 8.77 7.85 -13.50
CA HIS A 69 8.89 9.30 -13.53
C HIS A 69 7.64 9.98 -12.93
N SER A 70 7.62 11.32 -12.95
CA SER A 70 6.47 12.12 -12.49
C SER A 70 6.07 11.90 -11.03
N GLY A 71 7.02 11.55 -10.16
CA GLY A 71 6.78 11.31 -8.74
C GLY A 71 6.17 9.95 -8.40
N TRP A 72 5.99 9.05 -9.37
CA TRP A 72 5.47 7.70 -9.15
C TRP A 72 6.52 6.73 -8.63
N TYR A 73 7.80 7.05 -8.80
CA TYR A 73 8.90 6.20 -8.41
C TYR A 73 10.06 7.04 -7.88
N PRO A 74 10.76 6.57 -6.82
CA PRO A 74 10.45 5.38 -6.04
C PRO A 74 9.27 5.59 -5.07
N ASP A 75 8.26 4.72 -5.15
CA ASP A 75 7.14 4.67 -4.20
C ASP A 75 7.49 3.69 -3.07
N TYR A 76 8.07 4.20 -1.98
CA TYR A 76 8.49 3.36 -0.86
C TYR A 76 7.31 2.95 0.01
N VAL A 77 7.15 1.64 0.19
CA VAL A 77 6.11 1.04 1.04
C VAL A 77 6.73 0.12 2.09
N VAL A 78 6.31 0.26 3.35
CA VAL A 78 6.71 -0.66 4.43
C VAL A 78 6.00 -1.99 4.23
N ARG A 79 6.75 -3.05 3.89
CA ARG A 79 6.19 -4.37 3.59
C ARG A 79 6.83 -5.51 4.38
N LEU A 80 8.06 -5.34 4.86
CA LEU A 80 8.82 -6.38 5.57
C LEU A 80 9.17 -5.92 6.98
N TYR A 81 8.85 -6.73 7.98
CA TYR A 81 9.15 -6.48 9.38
C TYR A 81 9.03 -7.77 10.21
N ARG A 82 9.51 -7.73 11.45
CA ARG A 82 9.33 -8.84 12.41
C ARG A 82 7.86 -8.99 12.77
N THR A 83 7.32 -10.21 12.70
CA THR A 83 5.89 -10.51 12.83
C THR A 83 5.26 -9.94 14.11
N ASN A 84 6.00 -9.94 15.22
CA ASN A 84 5.52 -9.45 16.52
C ASN A 84 5.92 -7.99 16.84
N TYR A 85 6.47 -7.25 15.87
CA TYR A 85 7.01 -5.90 16.09
C TYR A 85 6.12 -4.78 15.54
N ALA A 86 5.44 -5.04 14.43
CA ALA A 86 4.60 -4.06 13.73
C ALA A 86 3.33 -4.73 13.20
N GLN A 87 2.29 -3.96 12.93
CA GLN A 87 1.02 -4.48 12.40
C GLN A 87 0.30 -3.44 11.56
N TYR A 88 -0.62 -3.86 10.69
CA TYR A 88 -1.50 -2.92 10.00
C TYR A 88 -2.52 -2.31 10.96
N ASN A 89 -2.89 -1.06 10.73
CA ASN A 89 -4.04 -0.44 11.37
C ASN A 89 -5.38 -0.91 10.77
N ASP A 90 -6.48 -0.57 11.43
CA ASP A 90 -7.84 -0.96 11.05
C ASP A 90 -8.55 0.07 10.16
N SER A 91 -7.78 0.95 9.52
CA SER A 91 -8.35 1.97 8.63
C SER A 91 -9.08 1.33 7.44
N LEU A 92 -10.31 1.79 7.19
CA LEU A 92 -11.15 1.30 6.08
C LEU A 92 -10.55 1.56 4.69
N VAL A 93 -9.72 2.60 4.55
CA VAL A 93 -9.00 2.97 3.34
C VAL A 93 -7.61 3.48 3.72
N HIS A 94 -6.62 3.22 2.86
CA HIS A 94 -5.22 3.60 3.08
C HIS A 94 -4.65 3.01 4.37
N GLU A 95 -4.83 1.70 4.57
CA GLU A 95 -4.22 1.01 5.69
C GLU A 95 -2.69 1.20 5.69
N LYS A 96 -2.12 1.37 6.88
CA LYS A 96 -0.67 1.57 7.05
C LYS A 96 -0.14 0.62 8.10
N VAL A 97 1.13 0.27 7.96
CA VAL A 97 1.87 -0.45 8.99
C VAL A 97 2.21 0.53 10.10
N GLU A 98 1.75 0.23 11.31
CA GLU A 98 2.10 0.94 12.53
C GLU A 98 3.22 0.19 13.26
N PHE A 99 4.19 0.94 13.75
CA PHE A 99 5.36 0.43 14.46
C PHE A 99 5.79 1.42 15.56
N PRO A 100 6.49 0.96 16.61
CA PRO A 100 6.87 1.80 17.74
C PRO A 100 7.68 3.05 17.37
N ALA A 101 7.57 4.10 18.19
CA ALA A 101 8.43 5.29 18.04
C ALA A 101 9.91 4.91 18.22
N GLY A 102 10.80 5.55 17.45
CA GLY A 102 12.23 5.23 17.45
C GLY A 102 12.62 4.01 16.59
N THR A 103 11.65 3.40 15.90
CA THR A 103 11.93 2.36 14.89
C THR A 103 12.83 2.90 13.78
N LYS A 104 13.86 2.14 13.43
CA LYS A 104 14.69 2.39 12.25
C LYS A 104 13.96 1.92 10.99
N VAL A 105 13.79 2.82 10.03
CA VAL A 105 13.24 2.49 8.71
C VAL A 105 14.38 2.34 7.73
N GLU A 106 14.55 1.14 7.16
CA GLU A 106 15.62 0.82 6.21
C GLU A 106 15.05 0.56 4.82
N LYS A 107 15.63 1.20 3.81
CA LYS A 107 15.21 1.07 2.41
C LYS A 107 15.95 -0.09 1.76
N LEU A 108 15.21 -1.07 1.25
CA LEU A 108 15.77 -2.16 0.47
C LEU A 108 16.05 -1.73 -0.97
N THR A 109 16.92 -2.49 -1.63
CA THR A 109 17.28 -2.26 -3.03
C THR A 109 16.61 -3.30 -3.94
N GLY A 110 16.34 -2.91 -5.18
CA GLY A 110 15.55 -3.73 -6.12
C GLY A 110 14.07 -3.43 -6.00
N ASP A 111 13.31 -3.83 -7.02
CA ASP A 111 11.95 -3.31 -7.22
C ASP A 111 10.88 -4.35 -6.87
N LEU A 112 9.76 -3.85 -6.36
CA LEU A 112 8.50 -4.58 -6.26
C LEU A 112 7.61 -4.15 -7.42
N GLU A 113 7.47 -5.01 -8.41
CA GLU A 113 6.65 -4.75 -9.60
C GLU A 113 5.17 -4.83 -9.22
N HIS A 114 4.40 -3.79 -9.50
CA HIS A 114 2.98 -3.72 -9.16
C HIS A 114 2.12 -3.56 -10.42
N PHE A 115 1.44 -4.64 -10.81
CA PHE A 115 0.62 -4.73 -12.02
C PHE A 115 -0.77 -4.14 -11.80
N THR A 116 -0.82 -2.82 -11.58
CA THR A 116 -2.01 -2.13 -11.06
C THR A 116 -3.19 -2.13 -12.06
N TYR A 117 -2.91 -2.00 -13.36
CA TYR A 117 -3.95 -1.83 -14.38
C TYR A 117 -3.76 -2.74 -15.59
N LYS A 118 -4.70 -3.68 -15.78
CA LYS A 118 -4.74 -4.59 -16.93
C LYS A 118 -5.23 -3.93 -18.23
N SER A 119 -6.06 -2.89 -18.14
CA SER A 119 -6.61 -2.17 -19.29
C SER A 119 -7.12 -0.78 -18.90
N ILE A 120 -7.33 0.11 -19.88
CA ILE A 120 -7.90 1.45 -19.64
C ILE A 120 -9.29 1.37 -19.01
N HIS A 121 -10.10 0.38 -19.42
CA HIS A 121 -11.40 0.14 -18.83
C HIS A 121 -11.28 -0.25 -17.35
N HIS A 122 -10.33 -1.13 -17.01
CA HIS A 122 -10.06 -1.50 -15.62
C HIS A 122 -9.63 -0.29 -14.79
N TYR A 123 -8.79 0.58 -15.36
CA TYR A 123 -8.39 1.85 -14.72
C TYR A 123 -9.59 2.76 -14.43
N LEU A 124 -10.48 2.98 -15.41
CA LEU A 124 -11.64 3.86 -15.27
C LEU A 124 -12.62 3.34 -14.22
N VAL A 125 -12.94 2.04 -14.27
CA VAL A 125 -13.87 1.41 -13.31
C VAL A 125 -13.29 1.43 -11.89
N LYS A 126 -12.00 1.09 -11.73
CA LYS A 126 -11.33 1.10 -10.41
C LYS A 126 -11.28 2.52 -9.84
N SER A 127 -10.93 3.50 -10.66
CA SER A 127 -10.89 4.91 -10.28
C SER A 127 -12.26 5.43 -9.84
N ALA A 128 -13.32 5.08 -10.58
CA ALA A 128 -14.69 5.43 -10.19
C ALA A 128 -15.09 4.80 -8.84
N GLY A 129 -14.69 3.55 -8.59
CA GLY A 129 -14.90 2.87 -7.31
C GLY A 129 -14.20 3.58 -6.14
N TYR A 130 -12.93 3.94 -6.30
CA TYR A 130 -12.21 4.72 -5.27
C TYR A 130 -12.81 6.10 -5.03
N ALA A 131 -13.20 6.80 -6.10
CA ALA A 131 -13.85 8.10 -6.00
C ALA A 131 -15.16 8.02 -5.20
N LYS A 132 -15.96 6.97 -5.45
CA LYS A 132 -17.18 6.70 -4.68
C LYS A 132 -16.86 6.42 -3.21
N ALA A 133 -15.92 5.51 -2.92
CA ALA A 133 -15.54 5.19 -1.54
C ALA A 133 -15.06 6.43 -0.76
N TRP A 134 -14.31 7.31 -1.42
CA TRP A 134 -13.85 8.57 -0.85
C TRP A 134 -15.02 9.55 -0.59
N ALA A 135 -15.97 9.65 -1.52
CA ALA A 135 -17.17 10.45 -1.36
C ALA A 135 -18.02 9.96 -0.18
N ASP A 136 -18.26 8.65 -0.10
CA ASP A 136 -19.03 8.01 0.98
C ASP A 136 -18.36 8.27 2.35
N GLN A 137 -17.03 8.16 2.42
CA GLN A 137 -16.28 8.46 3.65
C GLN A 137 -16.38 9.93 4.07
N ARG A 138 -16.33 10.87 3.11
CA ARG A 138 -16.47 12.30 3.41
C ARG A 138 -17.90 12.64 3.84
N GLN A 139 -18.90 12.03 3.22
CA GLN A 139 -20.29 12.16 3.60
C GLN A 139 -20.54 11.63 5.02
N ALA A 140 -19.98 10.46 5.36
CA ALA A 140 -20.06 9.89 6.71
C ALA A 140 -19.42 10.80 7.78
N LYS A 141 -18.38 11.56 7.40
CA LYS A 141 -17.77 12.61 8.23
C LYS A 141 -18.55 13.94 8.23
N GLY A 142 -19.76 13.97 7.70
CA GLY A 142 -20.64 15.15 7.64
C GLY A 142 -20.20 16.22 6.64
N LYS A 143 -19.19 15.95 5.79
CA LYS A 143 -18.75 16.95 4.80
C LYS A 143 -19.77 17.03 3.67
N LYS A 144 -20.19 18.26 3.36
CA LYS A 144 -21.05 18.57 2.21
C LYS A 144 -20.20 19.11 1.07
N ALA A 145 -20.50 18.70 -0.15
CA ALA A 145 -19.98 19.30 -1.37
C ALA A 145 -21.06 20.18 -1.99
N THR A 146 -20.67 21.33 -2.55
CA THR A 146 -21.57 22.24 -3.26
C THR A 146 -21.07 22.47 -4.69
N LEU A 147 -21.97 22.79 -5.61
CA LEU A 147 -21.63 23.09 -7.01
C LEU A 147 -20.64 24.27 -7.09
N TRP A 148 -20.79 25.27 -6.22
CA TRP A 148 -19.89 26.42 -6.13
C TRP A 148 -18.46 26.01 -5.79
N GLN A 149 -18.26 25.10 -4.83
CA GLN A 149 -16.93 24.57 -4.51
C GLN A 149 -16.29 23.87 -5.71
N GLY A 150 -17.09 23.15 -6.51
CA GLY A 150 -16.62 22.52 -7.75
C GLY A 150 -16.14 23.54 -8.78
N ILE A 151 -16.93 24.60 -9.00
CA ILE A 151 -16.59 25.67 -9.96
C ILE A 151 -15.35 26.44 -9.51
N THR A 152 -15.27 26.85 -8.24
CA THR A 152 -14.10 27.59 -7.73
C THR A 152 -12.82 26.77 -7.79
N HIS A 153 -12.91 25.46 -7.51
CA HIS A 153 -11.76 24.56 -7.59
C HIS A 153 -11.31 24.35 -9.03
N ALA A 154 -12.24 24.26 -9.98
CA ALA A 154 -11.90 24.15 -11.39
C ALA A 154 -11.15 25.38 -11.90
N ILE A 155 -11.57 26.58 -11.48
CA ILE A 155 -10.93 27.84 -11.87
C ILE A 155 -9.55 28.00 -11.22
N GLY A 156 -9.38 27.62 -9.94
CA GLY A 156 -8.11 27.79 -9.22
C GLY A 156 -7.03 26.73 -9.49
N CYS A 157 -7.32 25.69 -10.28
CA CYS A 157 -6.35 24.67 -10.68
C CYS A 157 -5.69 24.92 -12.04
N PHE A 158 -6.08 25.98 -12.73
CA PHE A 158 -5.37 26.55 -13.89
C PHE A 158 -4.62 27.80 -13.47
#